data_AF-A0A521R7D8-F1
#
_entry.id   AF-A0A521R7D8-F1
#
_cell.length_a   1.000
_cell.length_b   1.000
_cell.length_c   1.000
_cell.angle_alpha   90.00
_cell.angle_beta   90.00
_cell.angle_gamma   90.00
#
_symmetry.space_group_name_H-M   'P 1'
#
loop_
_entity.id
_entity.type
_entity.pdbx_description
1 polymer ?
#
loop_
_entity_poly.entity_id
_entity_poly.type
_entity_poly.pdbx_seq_one_letter_code
_entity_poly.pdbx_strand_id
1 'polypeptide(L)'
;MSVARGTEANAHTLVTFENYLPGLQEGVGVDPASINGVGNEAFLTGDGAVRFSLELKGTASSYTNTLGTYKMAEDGTISDVNIVFANTQGVTPGTTVDLGVASSNEKIGFFLIQDGYDTYGNLPDNLSFVTPAGGSAPVLQSATLGQLNGATVFHSFSNLNPAQAEYVLTGTSPGGRELLMGFEDQQHTVGDHDFQDIVISIKTDKDGLLLV
;
A
#
# COMPACT_ATOMS: atom_id res chain seq x y z
N MET A 1 -6.47 10.85 13.12
CA MET A 1 -5.66 9.66 13.47
C MET A 1 -4.38 10.10 14.16
N SER A 2 -3.83 9.32 15.10
CA SER A 2 -2.48 9.57 15.63
C SER A 2 -1.45 9.00 14.67
N VAL A 3 -0.47 9.80 14.25
CA VAL A 3 0.43 9.44 13.13
C VAL A 3 1.91 9.42 13.50
N ALA A 4 2.35 10.26 14.43
CA ALA A 4 3.72 10.24 14.92
C ALA A 4 3.74 10.41 16.43
N ARG A 5 4.68 9.73 17.09
CA ARG A 5 4.85 9.79 18.54
C ARG A 5 6.34 9.92 18.86
N GLY A 6 6.77 11.12 19.23
CA GLY A 6 8.13 11.28 19.76
C GLY A 6 8.26 10.61 21.13
N THR A 7 9.46 10.18 21.46
CA THR A 7 9.81 9.61 22.76
C THR A 7 10.77 10.51 23.52
N GLU A 8 10.91 10.25 24.82
CA GLU A 8 11.91 10.90 25.70
C GLU A 8 11.84 12.44 25.68
N ALA A 9 12.97 13.11 25.46
CA ALA A 9 13.09 14.57 25.45
C ALA A 9 12.26 15.26 24.34
N ASN A 10 11.80 14.50 23.34
CA ASN A 10 10.96 14.97 22.24
C ASN A 10 9.57 14.33 22.27
N ALA A 11 9.05 13.97 23.46
CA ALA A 11 7.71 13.40 23.59
C ALA A 11 6.63 14.33 23.00
N HIS A 12 6.01 13.88 21.91
CA HIS A 12 4.90 14.57 21.27
C HIS A 12 3.95 13.54 20.63
N THR A 13 2.73 13.95 20.32
CA THR A 13 1.81 13.19 19.47
C THR A 13 1.35 14.08 18.34
N LEU A 14 1.56 13.64 17.11
CA LEU A 14 0.99 14.29 15.93
C LEU A 14 -0.35 13.63 15.61
N VAL A 15 -1.37 14.47 15.41
CA VAL A 15 -2.69 14.05 14.97
C VAL A 15 -2.98 14.71 13.63
N THR A 16 -3.43 13.92 12.67
CA THR A 16 -3.92 14.41 11.37
C THR A 16 -5.39 14.06 11.19
N PHE A 17 -6.09 14.85 10.39
CA PHE A 17 -7.48 14.61 10.03
C PHE A 17 -7.54 14.17 8.59
N GLU A 18 -8.28 13.10 8.35
CA GLU A 18 -8.50 12.53 7.04
C GLU A 18 -9.99 12.40 6.79
N ASN A 19 -10.39 12.51 5.53
CA ASN A 19 -11.75 12.21 5.14
C ASN A 19 -12.04 10.72 5.33
N TYR A 20 -13.32 10.37 5.41
CA TYR A 20 -13.70 8.97 5.28
C TYR A 20 -13.43 8.49 3.85
N LEU A 21 -13.09 7.22 3.71
CA LEU A 21 -13.03 6.60 2.40
C LEU A 21 -14.40 6.75 1.72
N PRO A 22 -14.48 7.26 0.48
CA PRO A 22 -15.74 7.27 -0.25
C PRO A 22 -16.26 5.83 -0.41
N GLY A 23 -17.58 5.68 -0.62
CA GLY A 23 -18.13 4.39 -0.98
C GLY A 23 -17.62 3.98 -2.35
N LEU A 24 -16.95 2.82 -2.43
CA LEU A 24 -16.41 2.27 -3.66
C LEU A 24 -17.37 1.21 -4.23
N GLN A 25 -17.53 1.16 -5.55
CA GLN A 25 -18.50 0.29 -6.22
C GLN A 25 -17.98 -0.11 -7.60
N GLU A 26 -18.08 -1.39 -7.90
CA GLU A 26 -17.69 -1.98 -9.19
C GLU A 26 -18.26 -1.24 -10.40
N GLY A 27 -17.37 -0.84 -11.31
CA GLY A 27 -17.68 -0.15 -12.56
C GLY A 27 -18.13 1.29 -12.38
N VAL A 28 -17.99 1.86 -11.17
CA VAL A 28 -18.43 3.22 -10.86
C VAL A 28 -17.24 4.05 -10.40
N GLY A 29 -16.65 4.76 -11.36
CA GLY A 29 -15.53 5.66 -11.09
C GLY A 29 -15.81 6.66 -9.98
N VAL A 30 -14.80 6.85 -9.11
CA VAL A 30 -14.86 7.82 -8.03
C VAL A 30 -14.74 9.25 -8.58
N ASP A 31 -15.21 10.23 -7.80
CA ASP A 31 -14.94 11.64 -8.11
C ASP A 31 -13.42 11.87 -8.15
N PRO A 32 -12.84 12.38 -9.26
CA PRO A 32 -11.41 12.65 -9.36
C PRO A 32 -10.88 13.55 -8.23
N ALA A 33 -11.70 14.43 -7.66
CA ALA A 33 -11.30 15.25 -6.52
C ALA A 33 -11.09 14.46 -5.21
N SER A 34 -11.57 13.22 -5.16
CA SER A 34 -11.39 12.29 -4.03
C SER A 34 -10.18 11.36 -4.20
N ILE A 35 -9.57 11.31 -5.39
CA ILE A 35 -8.35 10.52 -5.64
C ILE A 35 -7.16 11.28 -5.08
N ASN A 36 -6.73 10.88 -3.89
CA ASN A 36 -5.71 11.57 -3.10
C ASN A 36 -4.41 10.78 -2.94
N GLY A 37 -4.28 9.61 -3.59
CA GLY A 37 -3.16 8.73 -3.33
C GLY A 37 -3.11 8.28 -1.87
N VAL A 38 -1.92 8.38 -1.27
CA VAL A 38 -1.74 8.23 0.17
C VAL A 38 -1.93 9.57 0.87
N GLY A 39 -3.18 9.91 1.20
CA GLY A 39 -3.55 11.17 1.86
C GLY A 39 -2.88 11.39 3.21
N ASN A 40 -2.54 10.30 3.93
CA ASN A 40 -1.90 10.34 5.24
C ASN A 40 -0.57 9.58 5.28
N GLU A 41 0.43 10.06 4.54
CA GLU A 41 1.75 9.41 4.55
C GLU A 41 2.36 9.34 5.95
N ALA A 42 2.12 10.34 6.80
CA ALA A 42 2.61 10.35 8.17
C ALA A 42 2.12 9.15 8.98
N PHE A 43 0.90 8.66 8.73
CA PHE A 43 0.38 7.45 9.38
C PHE A 43 1.16 6.20 9.00
N LEU A 44 1.70 6.15 7.77
CA LEU A 44 2.50 5.02 7.26
C LEU A 44 3.99 5.15 7.57
N THR A 45 4.41 6.20 8.28
CA THR A 45 5.80 6.41 8.69
C THR A 45 6.07 5.77 10.05
N GLY A 46 7.10 4.95 10.11
CA GLY A 46 7.57 4.30 11.34
C GLY A 46 8.18 5.30 12.33
N ASP A 47 8.00 5.01 13.62
CA ASP A 47 8.70 5.65 14.74
C ASP A 47 9.78 4.73 15.34
N GLY A 48 10.06 3.58 14.71
CA GLY A 48 10.97 2.54 15.20
C GLY A 48 10.38 1.64 16.29
N ALA A 49 9.12 1.84 16.70
CA ALA A 49 8.46 1.06 17.75
C ALA A 49 7.04 0.61 17.37
N VAL A 50 6.33 1.37 16.54
CA VAL A 50 4.98 1.07 16.10
C VAL A 50 4.97 -0.13 15.17
N ARG A 51 4.06 -1.07 15.46
CA ARG A 51 3.84 -2.23 14.62
C ARG A 51 2.68 -1.98 13.68
N PHE A 52 2.86 -2.35 12.42
CA PHE A 52 1.82 -2.22 11.40
C PHE A 52 1.19 -3.57 11.12
N SER A 53 -0.12 -3.57 10.91
CA SER A 53 -0.83 -4.72 10.39
C SER A 53 -1.72 -4.30 9.23
N LEU A 54 -1.84 -5.20 8.27
CA LEU A 54 -2.78 -5.10 7.15
C LEU A 54 -3.96 -6.04 7.37
N GLU A 55 -5.15 -5.63 6.95
CA GLU A 55 -6.32 -6.51 6.82
C GLU A 55 -6.91 -6.35 5.43
N LEU A 56 -7.19 -7.46 4.75
CA LEU A 56 -7.93 -7.42 3.47
C LEU A 56 -9.40 -7.14 3.74
N LYS A 57 -9.96 -6.06 3.20
CA LYS A 57 -11.38 -5.70 3.37
C LYS A 57 -12.26 -6.19 2.24
N GLY A 58 -11.73 -6.25 1.02
CA GLY A 58 -12.48 -6.71 -0.14
C GLY A 58 -11.62 -6.83 -1.38
N THR A 59 -12.14 -7.58 -2.35
CA THR A 59 -11.58 -7.74 -3.68
C THR A 59 -12.73 -7.81 -4.68
N ALA A 60 -12.73 -6.95 -5.69
CA ALA A 60 -13.73 -6.99 -6.76
C ALA A 60 -13.12 -7.16 -8.16
N SER A 61 -11.79 -7.12 -8.24
CA SER A 61 -11.03 -7.26 -9.48
C SER A 61 -11.38 -8.52 -10.29
N SER A 62 -11.35 -8.37 -11.62
CA SER A 62 -11.39 -9.49 -12.56
C SER A 62 -10.05 -10.23 -12.74
N TYR A 63 -8.94 -9.65 -12.27
CA TYR A 63 -7.59 -10.20 -12.35
C TYR A 63 -7.18 -10.97 -11.09
N THR A 64 -6.27 -11.93 -11.26
CA THR A 64 -5.67 -12.68 -10.14
C THR A 64 -4.49 -11.92 -9.52
N ASN A 65 -4.79 -10.75 -8.97
CA ASN A 65 -3.75 -9.83 -8.53
C ASN A 65 -2.90 -10.36 -7.37
N THR A 66 -1.63 -9.94 -7.37
CA THR A 66 -0.69 -10.14 -6.26
C THR A 66 -0.48 -8.84 -5.50
N LEU A 67 -0.73 -8.83 -4.19
CA LEU A 67 -0.47 -7.69 -3.32
C LEU A 67 0.84 -7.89 -2.56
N GLY A 68 1.69 -6.86 -2.57
CA GLY A 68 2.93 -6.83 -1.81
C GLY A 68 3.12 -5.54 -1.02
N THR A 69 4.18 -5.53 -0.22
CA THR A 69 4.62 -4.40 0.59
C THR A 69 6.11 -4.18 0.44
N TYR A 70 6.56 -2.96 0.71
CA TYR A 70 7.98 -2.61 0.83
C TYR A 70 8.14 -1.54 1.89
N LYS A 71 9.39 -1.32 2.29
CA LYS A 71 9.78 -0.16 3.08
C LYS A 71 10.50 0.85 2.21
N MET A 72 10.34 2.13 2.54
CA MET A 72 10.99 3.23 1.84
C MET A 72 11.68 4.15 2.85
N ALA A 73 12.98 4.30 2.71
CA ALA A 73 13.76 5.25 3.50
C ALA A 73 13.44 6.70 3.11
N GLU A 74 13.90 7.66 3.92
CA GLU A 74 13.69 9.10 3.69
C GLU A 74 14.29 9.59 2.36
N ASP A 75 15.35 8.95 1.88
CA ASP A 75 15.98 9.24 0.59
C ASP A 75 15.27 8.58 -0.62
N GLY A 76 14.19 7.85 -0.37
CA GLY A 76 13.42 7.12 -1.39
C GLY A 76 13.95 5.71 -1.70
N THR A 77 15.00 5.24 -1.01
CA THR A 77 15.51 3.87 -1.19
C THR A 77 14.47 2.85 -0.76
N ILE A 78 14.16 1.88 -1.64
CA ILE A 78 13.20 0.81 -1.37
C ILE A 78 13.93 -0.45 -0.86
N SER A 79 13.39 -1.05 0.19
CA SER A 79 13.88 -2.27 0.84
C SER A 79 12.72 -3.18 1.27
N ASP A 80 13.03 -4.37 1.81
CA ASP A 80 12.06 -5.30 2.39
C ASP A 80 10.82 -5.56 1.50
N VAL A 81 11.06 -5.82 0.21
CA VAL A 81 10.00 -6.09 -0.78
C VAL A 81 9.47 -7.51 -0.57
N ASN A 82 8.23 -7.61 -0.10
CA ASN A 82 7.59 -8.87 0.28
C ASN A 82 6.22 -9.01 -0.37
N ILE A 83 5.83 -10.25 -0.68
CA ILE A 83 4.45 -10.57 -1.08
C ILE A 83 3.60 -10.77 0.18
N VAL A 84 2.49 -10.04 0.26
CA VAL A 84 1.49 -10.15 1.33
C VAL A 84 0.45 -11.21 0.96
N PHE A 85 -0.09 -11.12 -0.25
CA PHE A 85 -1.02 -12.09 -0.81
C PHE A 85 -0.62 -12.41 -2.24
N ALA A 86 -0.26 -13.66 -2.51
CA ALA A 86 0.08 -14.10 -3.86
C ALA A 86 -1.10 -14.00 -4.83
N ASN A 87 -2.31 -14.32 -4.36
CA ASN A 87 -3.58 -14.22 -5.09
C ASN A 87 -4.63 -13.59 -4.17
N THR A 88 -5.00 -12.34 -4.41
CA THR A 88 -5.98 -11.63 -3.55
C THR A 88 -7.39 -12.20 -3.63
N GLN A 89 -7.84 -12.68 -4.80
CA GLN A 89 -9.15 -13.33 -4.96
C GLN A 89 -9.27 -14.64 -4.16
N GLY A 90 -8.13 -15.29 -3.87
CA GLY A 90 -8.06 -16.50 -3.05
C GLY A 90 -8.08 -16.25 -1.54
N VAL A 91 -8.05 -14.98 -1.09
CA VAL A 91 -7.94 -14.62 0.32
C VAL A 91 -9.31 -14.21 0.86
N THR A 92 -9.65 -14.74 2.04
CA THR A 92 -10.90 -14.38 2.72
C THR A 92 -10.81 -12.96 3.28
N PRO A 93 -11.78 -12.06 3.00
CA PRO A 93 -11.85 -10.76 3.66
C PRO A 93 -11.85 -10.89 5.20
N GLY A 94 -11.14 -9.99 5.87
CA GLY A 94 -10.81 -10.04 7.29
C GLY A 94 -9.48 -10.75 7.59
N THR A 95 -8.81 -11.35 6.60
CA THR A 95 -7.47 -11.91 6.79
C THR A 95 -6.47 -10.79 7.12
N THR A 96 -5.74 -10.96 8.23
CA THR A 96 -4.74 -10.01 8.71
C THR A 96 -3.31 -10.49 8.50
N VAL A 97 -2.40 -9.58 8.18
CA VAL A 97 -0.95 -9.83 8.05
C VAL A 97 -0.18 -8.83 8.92
N ASP A 98 0.78 -9.33 9.70
CA ASP A 98 1.75 -8.50 10.43
C ASP A 98 2.79 -7.96 9.44
N LEU A 99 2.86 -6.64 9.30
CA LEU A 99 3.86 -5.96 8.47
C LEU A 99 5.12 -5.60 9.27
N GLY A 100 5.11 -5.87 10.58
CA GLY A 100 6.22 -5.63 11.49
C GLY A 100 6.39 -4.16 11.85
N VAL A 101 7.61 -3.81 12.22
CA VAL A 101 7.99 -2.45 12.66
C VAL A 101 8.82 -1.80 11.57
N ALA A 102 8.42 -0.60 11.15
CA ALA A 102 9.24 0.26 10.31
C ALA A 102 10.15 1.13 11.19
N SER A 103 11.37 1.35 10.73
CA SER A 103 12.36 2.19 11.41
C SER A 103 11.87 3.64 11.51
N SER A 104 12.51 4.44 12.35
CA SER A 104 12.19 5.88 12.42
C SER A 104 12.34 6.51 11.04
N ASN A 105 11.31 7.24 10.59
CA ASN A 105 11.22 7.92 9.29
C ASN A 105 11.14 6.98 8.07
N GLU A 106 11.07 5.66 8.26
CA GLU A 106 10.87 4.71 7.18
C GLU A 106 9.37 4.55 6.91
N LYS A 107 8.95 4.69 5.65
CA LYS A 107 7.56 4.53 5.24
C LYS A 107 7.27 3.09 4.86
N ILE A 108 6.08 2.60 5.18
CA ILE A 108 5.54 1.37 4.58
C ILE A 108 4.77 1.74 3.31
N GLY A 109 5.16 1.14 2.20
CA GLY A 109 4.45 1.23 0.93
C GLY A 109 3.87 -0.11 0.50
N PHE A 110 2.96 -0.03 -0.47
CA PHE A 110 2.28 -1.17 -1.04
C PHE A 110 2.46 -1.16 -2.55
N PHE A 111 2.37 -2.35 -3.15
CA PHE A 111 2.34 -2.49 -4.59
C PHE A 111 1.40 -3.62 -5.00
N LEU A 112 0.83 -3.44 -6.18
CA LEU A 112 -0.07 -4.37 -6.82
C LEU A 112 0.53 -4.85 -8.13
N ILE A 113 0.64 -6.16 -8.32
CA ILE A 113 0.97 -6.75 -9.62
C ILE A 113 -0.33 -7.16 -10.27
N GLN A 114 -0.68 -6.50 -11.38
CA GLN A 114 -1.86 -6.83 -12.17
C GLN A 114 -1.75 -8.28 -12.66
N ASP A 115 -2.75 -9.10 -12.39
CA ASP A 115 -2.79 -10.52 -12.78
C ASP A 115 -1.52 -11.31 -12.38
N GLY A 116 -0.90 -10.89 -11.28
CA GLY A 116 0.42 -11.37 -10.88
C GLY A 116 0.46 -12.87 -10.59
N TYR A 117 -0.62 -13.45 -10.07
CA TYR A 117 -0.66 -14.87 -9.75
C TYR A 117 -0.73 -15.74 -11.00
N ASP A 118 -1.57 -15.39 -11.97
CA ASP A 118 -1.64 -16.13 -13.23
C ASP A 118 -0.35 -15.94 -14.06
N THR A 119 0.28 -14.76 -13.96
CA THR A 119 1.52 -14.45 -14.69
C THR A 119 2.75 -15.15 -14.09
N TYR A 120 2.90 -15.13 -12.77
CA TYR A 120 4.14 -15.56 -12.10
C TYR A 120 3.95 -16.68 -11.08
N GLY A 121 2.72 -17.00 -10.68
CA GLY A 121 2.42 -17.91 -9.58
C GLY A 121 2.92 -17.37 -8.24
N ASN A 122 3.41 -18.28 -7.40
CA ASN A 122 4.04 -17.89 -6.14
C ASN A 122 5.43 -17.33 -6.40
N LEU A 123 5.58 -16.02 -6.18
CA LEU A 123 6.88 -15.37 -6.24
C LEU A 123 7.76 -15.74 -5.03
N PRO A 124 9.09 -15.84 -5.23
CA PRO A 124 10.04 -16.15 -4.17
C PRO A 124 10.27 -14.96 -3.22
N ASP A 125 10.73 -15.25 -2.01
CA ASP A 125 11.11 -14.26 -1.00
C ASP A 125 12.54 -13.72 -1.24
N ASN A 126 12.75 -13.12 -2.41
CA ASN A 126 14.01 -12.49 -2.80
C ASN A 126 13.78 -11.33 -3.79
N LEU A 127 12.68 -10.61 -3.58
CA LEU A 127 12.26 -9.53 -4.44
C LEU A 127 12.99 -8.23 -4.10
N SER A 128 13.16 -7.39 -5.12
CA SER A 128 13.64 -6.03 -4.99
C SER A 128 13.05 -5.15 -6.09
N PHE A 129 13.05 -3.84 -5.84
CA PHE A 129 12.77 -2.85 -6.87
C PHE A 129 14.08 -2.20 -7.30
N VAL A 130 14.34 -2.21 -8.60
CA VAL A 130 15.54 -1.59 -9.18
C VAL A 130 15.12 -0.41 -10.03
N THR A 131 15.61 0.77 -9.66
CA THR A 131 15.38 2.01 -10.42
C THR A 131 16.26 2.00 -11.67
N PRO A 132 15.69 2.01 -12.89
CA PRO A 132 16.47 2.10 -14.11
C PRO A 132 17.27 3.41 -14.18
N ALA A 133 18.39 3.39 -14.90
CA ALA A 133 19.13 4.60 -15.21
C ALA A 133 18.21 5.63 -15.90
N GLY A 134 18.32 6.90 -15.50
CA GLY A 134 17.50 7.99 -16.06
C GLY A 134 16.22 8.31 -15.28
N GLY A 135 16.00 7.72 -14.10
CA GLY A 135 14.92 8.11 -13.18
C GLY A 135 13.53 7.63 -13.61
N SER A 136 13.46 6.52 -14.35
CA SER A 136 12.19 5.85 -14.66
C SER A 136 11.60 5.15 -13.42
N ALA A 137 10.32 4.75 -13.52
CA ALA A 137 9.67 3.94 -12.50
C ALA A 137 10.50 2.68 -12.16
N PRO A 138 10.59 2.29 -10.89
CA PRO A 138 11.31 1.10 -10.47
C PRO A 138 10.72 -0.15 -11.13
N VAL A 139 11.59 -1.13 -11.41
CA VAL A 139 11.19 -2.41 -11.97
C VAL A 139 11.33 -3.49 -10.93
N LEU A 140 10.31 -4.35 -10.81
CA LEU A 140 10.34 -5.50 -9.93
C LEU A 140 11.34 -6.54 -10.44
N GLN A 141 12.18 -7.02 -9.54
CA GLN A 141 13.20 -8.03 -9.79
C GLN A 141 13.14 -9.12 -8.73
N SER A 142 13.42 -10.35 -9.14
CA SER A 142 13.73 -11.48 -8.27
C SER A 142 15.19 -11.87 -8.45
N ALA A 143 15.89 -12.18 -7.36
CA ALA A 143 17.27 -12.69 -7.43
C ALA A 143 17.37 -14.03 -8.18
N THR A 144 16.29 -14.83 -8.21
CA THR A 144 16.25 -16.14 -8.86
C THR A 144 15.57 -16.15 -10.22
N LEU A 145 14.57 -15.28 -10.44
CA LEU A 145 13.81 -15.23 -11.70
C LEU A 145 14.26 -14.09 -12.63
N GLY A 146 15.11 -13.18 -12.14
CA GLY A 146 15.51 -11.99 -12.87
C GLY A 146 14.42 -10.92 -12.86
N GLN A 147 14.41 -10.07 -13.90
CA GLN A 147 13.48 -8.96 -14.01
C GLN A 147 12.06 -9.46 -14.37
N LEU A 148 11.05 -8.99 -13.64
CA LEU A 148 9.67 -9.45 -13.76
C LEU A 148 8.84 -8.43 -14.58
N ASN A 149 8.94 -8.51 -15.91
CA ASN A 149 8.31 -7.57 -16.86
C ASN A 149 7.01 -8.06 -17.51
N GLY A 150 6.53 -9.25 -17.16
CA GLY A 150 5.33 -9.86 -17.74
C GLY A 150 4.01 -9.24 -17.27
N ALA A 151 4.02 -8.41 -16.24
CA ALA A 151 2.84 -7.80 -15.64
C ALA A 151 3.12 -6.35 -15.22
N THR A 152 2.08 -5.53 -15.20
CA THR A 152 2.14 -4.15 -14.70
C THR A 152 2.22 -4.15 -13.18
N VAL A 153 3.04 -3.25 -12.63
CA VAL A 153 3.13 -3.02 -11.18
C VAL A 153 2.66 -1.61 -10.87
N PHE A 154 1.72 -1.48 -9.94
CA PHE A 154 1.20 -0.22 -9.44
C PHE A 154 1.64 -0.02 -7.99
N HIS A 155 2.19 1.15 -7.68
CA HIS A 155 2.65 1.49 -6.34
C HIS A 155 1.66 2.41 -5.64
N SER A 156 1.55 2.28 -4.32
CA SER A 156 0.76 3.22 -3.51
C SER A 156 1.31 4.64 -3.54
N PHE A 157 2.64 4.80 -3.59
CA PHE A 157 3.26 6.13 -3.72
C PHE A 157 3.45 6.48 -5.20
N SER A 158 2.74 7.52 -5.65
CA SER A 158 2.67 7.89 -7.06
C SER A 158 3.99 8.29 -7.68
N ASN A 159 4.95 8.79 -6.91
CA ASN A 159 6.30 9.08 -7.41
C ASN A 159 7.04 7.83 -7.95
N LEU A 160 6.58 6.62 -7.62
CA LEU A 160 7.09 5.37 -8.17
C LEU A 160 6.31 4.89 -9.40
N ASN A 161 5.18 5.53 -9.74
CA ASN A 161 4.37 5.16 -10.89
C ASN A 161 4.77 5.96 -12.13
N PRO A 162 4.62 5.37 -13.33
CA PRO A 162 4.76 6.11 -14.58
C PRO A 162 3.86 7.36 -14.59
N ALA A 163 4.43 8.49 -15.04
CA ALA A 163 3.76 9.79 -15.09
C ALA A 163 3.17 10.27 -13.74
N GLN A 164 3.65 9.71 -12.62
CA GLN A 164 3.15 10.02 -11.27
C GLN A 164 1.63 9.77 -11.12
N ALA A 165 1.11 8.76 -11.80
CA ALA A 165 -0.30 8.40 -11.69
C ALA A 165 -0.64 7.83 -10.31
N GLU A 166 -1.82 8.19 -9.82
CA GLU A 166 -2.41 7.63 -8.59
C GLU A 166 -3.18 6.35 -8.95
N TYR A 167 -2.78 5.25 -8.33
CA TYR A 167 -3.49 3.95 -8.41
C TYR A 167 -4.05 3.52 -7.06
N VAL A 168 -4.01 4.43 -6.10
CA VAL A 168 -4.67 4.27 -4.82
C VAL A 168 -5.44 5.53 -4.46
N LEU A 169 -6.45 5.35 -3.63
CA LEU A 169 -7.02 6.42 -2.84
C LEU A 169 -7.15 5.94 -1.40
N THR A 170 -7.08 6.87 -0.46
CA THR A 170 -7.12 6.56 0.96
C THR A 170 -8.11 7.42 1.72
N GLY A 171 -8.59 6.88 2.81
CA GLY A 171 -9.45 7.57 3.75
C GLY A 171 -9.53 6.77 5.04
N THR A 172 -10.30 7.24 6.00
CA THR A 172 -10.46 6.53 7.27
C THR A 172 -11.74 5.73 7.33
N SER A 173 -11.74 4.67 8.14
CA SER A 173 -13.00 4.07 8.58
C SER A 173 -13.76 5.04 9.49
N PRO A 174 -15.10 4.91 9.62
CA PRO A 174 -15.82 5.51 10.73
C PRO A 174 -15.12 5.20 12.06
N GLY A 175 -14.89 6.23 12.87
CA GLY A 175 -14.13 6.13 14.13
C GLY A 175 -12.62 6.31 14.02
N GLY A 176 -12.04 6.42 12.81
CA GLY A 176 -10.66 6.87 12.59
C GLY A 176 -9.57 5.95 13.16
N ARG A 177 -9.85 4.64 13.23
CA ARG A 177 -8.95 3.64 13.85
C ARG A 177 -8.05 2.92 12.85
N GLU A 178 -8.37 3.00 11.58
CA GLU A 178 -7.62 2.39 10.49
C GLU A 178 -7.58 3.35 9.29
N LEU A 179 -6.46 3.32 8.57
CA LEU A 179 -6.37 3.90 7.24
C LEU A 179 -6.88 2.86 6.25
N LEU A 180 -7.92 3.18 5.51
CA LEU A 180 -8.39 2.38 4.39
C LEU A 180 -7.69 2.84 3.12
N MET A 181 -7.35 1.89 2.26
CA MET A 181 -6.75 2.11 0.96
C MET A 181 -7.48 1.25 -0.08
N GLY A 182 -8.03 1.90 -1.10
CA GLY A 182 -8.54 1.26 -2.30
C GLY A 182 -7.50 1.31 -3.41
N PHE A 183 -7.32 0.21 -4.12
CA PHE A 183 -6.46 0.09 -5.30
C PHE A 183 -7.28 0.04 -6.57
N GLU A 184 -6.77 0.69 -7.61
CA GLU A 184 -7.12 0.49 -9.01
C GLU A 184 -6.06 -0.42 -9.65
N ASP A 185 -6.49 -1.45 -10.37
CA ASP A 185 -5.63 -2.44 -11.01
C ASP A 185 -5.48 -2.25 -12.51
N GLN A 186 -6.12 -1.26 -13.10
CA GLN A 186 -5.98 -0.91 -14.50
C GLN A 186 -5.26 0.42 -14.69
N GLN A 187 -4.59 0.55 -15.83
CA GLN A 187 -3.93 1.80 -16.20
C GLN A 187 -4.96 2.93 -16.36
N HIS A 188 -4.60 4.14 -15.94
CA HIS A 188 -5.49 5.31 -15.89
C HIS A 188 -6.19 5.64 -17.23
N THR A 189 -5.69 5.20 -18.38
CA THR A 189 -6.34 5.46 -19.68
C THR A 189 -7.43 4.46 -20.05
N VAL A 190 -7.58 3.37 -19.29
CA VAL A 190 -8.48 2.25 -19.61
C VAL A 190 -9.36 1.86 -18.42
N GLY A 191 -8.89 2.08 -17.18
CA GLY A 191 -9.61 1.76 -15.95
C GLY A 191 -10.97 2.44 -15.81
N ASP A 192 -11.82 1.85 -14.99
CA ASP A 192 -13.10 2.42 -14.57
C ASP A 192 -12.96 3.33 -13.34
N HIS A 193 -11.78 3.39 -12.73
CA HIS A 193 -11.39 4.35 -11.69
C HIS A 193 -12.21 4.23 -10.43
N ASP A 194 -12.57 3.01 -10.08
CA ASP A 194 -13.50 2.73 -8.98
C ASP A 194 -12.78 2.33 -7.67
N PHE A 195 -11.52 1.91 -7.78
CA PHE A 195 -10.56 1.67 -6.70
C PHE A 195 -10.97 0.59 -5.68
N GLN A 196 -11.95 -0.26 -5.99
CA GLN A 196 -12.34 -1.40 -5.14
C GLN A 196 -11.75 -2.73 -5.60
N ASP A 197 -10.90 -2.74 -6.63
CA ASP A 197 -10.22 -3.96 -7.11
C ASP A 197 -9.63 -4.74 -5.95
N ILE A 198 -8.92 -4.01 -5.07
CA ILE A 198 -8.52 -4.45 -3.73
C ILE A 198 -8.71 -3.31 -2.75
N VAL A 199 -9.37 -3.62 -1.62
CA VAL A 199 -9.47 -2.71 -0.47
C VAL A 199 -8.76 -3.33 0.72
N ILE A 200 -7.84 -2.59 1.32
CA ILE A 200 -7.14 -2.98 2.55
C ILE A 200 -7.35 -1.95 3.64
N SER A 201 -7.16 -2.37 4.90
CA SER A 201 -6.96 -1.45 6.01
C SER A 201 -5.58 -1.62 6.63
N ILE A 202 -4.99 -0.52 7.04
CA ILE A 202 -3.74 -0.47 7.78
C ILE A 202 -4.05 0.01 9.19
N LYS A 203 -3.55 -0.73 10.16
CA LYS A 203 -3.64 -0.41 11.60
C LYS A 203 -2.25 -0.31 12.18
N THR A 204 -2.14 0.49 13.24
CA THR A 204 -0.95 0.57 14.06
C THR A 204 -1.23 0.07 15.45
N ASP A 205 -0.47 -0.92 15.89
CA ASP A 205 -0.48 -1.41 17.26
C ASP A 205 0.79 -0.94 17.97
N LYS A 206 0.59 -0.40 19.17
CA LYS A 206 1.62 -0.28 20.20
C LYS A 206 1.14 -1.19 21.32
N ASP A 207 2.01 -2.04 21.87
CA ASP A 207 1.72 -2.86 23.04
C ASP A 207 1.29 -1.99 24.25
N GLY A 208 0.04 -1.52 24.26
CA GLY A 208 -0.62 -0.88 25.40
C GLY A 208 -1.20 0.53 25.28
N LEU A 209 -1.27 1.20 24.12
CA LEU A 209 -1.94 2.52 24.04
C LEU A 209 -2.88 2.68 22.84
N LEU A 210 -4.09 2.15 22.99
CA LEU A 210 -5.26 2.66 22.27
C LEU A 210 -5.56 4.06 22.82
N LEU A 211 -5.46 5.08 21.98
CA LEU A 211 -6.21 6.32 22.23
C LEU A 211 -7.69 5.96 22.00
N VAL A 212 -8.39 5.72 23.10
CA VAL A 212 -9.86 5.61 23.18
C VAL A 212 -10.44 7.01 23.33
#